data_AF-A0A5B0MHZ2-F1
#
_entry.id   AF-A0A5B0MHZ2-F1
#
_cell.length_a   1.000
_cell.length_b   1.000
_cell.length_c   1.000
_cell.angle_alpha   90.00
_cell.angle_beta   90.00
_cell.angle_gamma   90.00
#
_symmetry.space_group_name_H-M   'P 1'
#
loop_
_entity.id
_entity.type
_entity.pdbx_description
1 polymer ?
#
loop_
_entity_poly.entity_id
_entity_poly.type
_entity_poly.pdbx_seq_one_letter_code
_entity_poly.pdbx_strand_id
1 'polypeptide(L)'
;MGPKRKAYQAVKPEVKELVIQNVFDKGMTQRKVSESFGLSERTVRRIIKAEKNIHSGLEPAPKRRRGAKTKLTSEIMSELLFKLERQPNMTLSDMKRYVSETHAVTCTPQSISRMLSSMDVNWKTTLKIPPHWNEINILRERHDFVVRRAIDVDKQLIFVGDTGFDLNFNRSQDPSCSEQGASLSLVPRTSQATLIGAMSTSGYVYHEIINPDGKRVTGLSREDYEEFLIRLSTKIDSRRSVVIVERAKLAGGKEEEEETRPLEGRLAEHFREPDSLASLLSSTHPPVGTHHPQASIIKTEIDYLPACSGFLSPLEISFVDLKTHIKSLDPPIHERSQLILHLTNAIHSLFPAPKPQDLFNFVAKELYPNCFNLAPISGPIIKHPDAFQSPPLR
;
A
#
# COMPACT_ATOMS: atom_id res chain seq x y z
N MET A 1 -16.09 -59.19 -37.73
CA MET A 1 -14.66 -58.82 -37.90
C MET A 1 -14.59 -57.31 -38.11
N GLY A 2 -14.24 -56.55 -37.07
CA GLY A 2 -14.14 -55.08 -37.17
C GLY A 2 -12.87 -54.64 -37.92
N PRO A 3 -12.84 -53.40 -38.45
CA PRO A 3 -11.71 -52.90 -39.23
C PRO A 3 -10.41 -52.90 -38.42
N LYS A 4 -9.33 -53.42 -39.02
CA LYS A 4 -7.99 -53.46 -38.39
C LYS A 4 -7.51 -52.05 -38.09
N ARG A 5 -7.09 -51.86 -36.84
CA ARG A 5 -6.63 -50.58 -36.30
C ARG A 5 -5.28 -50.15 -36.92
N LYS A 6 -5.13 -48.86 -37.23
CA LYS A 6 -3.87 -48.30 -37.75
C LYS A 6 -2.79 -48.26 -36.65
N ALA A 7 -1.54 -48.59 -37.01
CA ALA A 7 -0.41 -48.76 -36.07
C ALA A 7 -0.09 -47.53 -35.20
N TYR A 8 -0.47 -46.31 -35.63
CA TYR A 8 -0.15 -45.05 -34.96
C TYR A 8 -1.26 -44.52 -34.03
N GLN A 9 -2.43 -45.17 -34.00
CA GLN A 9 -3.57 -44.68 -33.25
C GLN A 9 -3.35 -44.92 -31.74
N ALA A 10 -3.52 -43.89 -30.91
CA ALA A 10 -3.35 -43.99 -29.45
C ALA A 10 -4.38 -44.91 -28.78
N VAL A 11 -3.94 -45.85 -27.94
CA VAL A 11 -4.82 -46.82 -27.25
C VAL A 11 -5.74 -46.10 -26.29
N LYS A 12 -7.06 -46.22 -26.53
CA LYS A 12 -8.11 -45.69 -25.65
C LYS A 12 -7.92 -46.23 -24.22
N PRO A 13 -8.21 -45.43 -23.18
CA PRO A 13 -8.00 -45.83 -21.79
C PRO A 13 -8.77 -47.12 -21.42
N GLU A 14 -10.03 -47.23 -21.84
CA GLU A 14 -10.89 -48.43 -21.64
C GLU A 14 -10.24 -49.73 -22.15
N VAL A 15 -9.57 -49.66 -23.31
CA VAL A 15 -8.89 -50.82 -23.90
C VAL A 15 -7.63 -51.19 -23.12
N LYS A 16 -6.97 -50.22 -22.46
CA LYS A 16 -5.81 -50.52 -21.61
C LYS A 16 -6.24 -51.27 -20.35
N GLU A 17 -7.34 -50.85 -19.74
CA GLU A 17 -7.89 -51.48 -18.54
C GLU A 17 -8.34 -52.92 -18.81
N LEU A 18 -9.02 -53.15 -19.93
CA LEU A 18 -9.36 -54.51 -20.38
C LEU A 18 -8.12 -55.37 -20.68
N VAL A 19 -7.05 -54.78 -21.23
CA VAL A 19 -5.78 -55.50 -21.44
C VAL A 19 -5.14 -55.88 -20.11
N ILE A 20 -5.19 -55.01 -19.11
CA ILE A 20 -4.67 -55.27 -17.76
C ILE A 20 -5.48 -56.40 -17.10
N GLN A 21 -6.79 -56.30 -17.03
CA GLN A 21 -7.67 -57.30 -16.42
C GLN A 21 -7.52 -58.69 -17.07
N ASN A 22 -7.47 -58.77 -18.40
CA ASN A 22 -7.35 -60.08 -19.06
C ASN A 22 -5.98 -60.75 -18.83
N VAL A 23 -4.93 -59.97 -18.57
CA VAL A 23 -3.58 -60.50 -18.29
C VAL A 23 -3.38 -60.85 -16.82
N PHE A 24 -3.82 -59.99 -15.90
CA PHE A 24 -3.62 -60.18 -14.46
C PHE A 24 -4.71 -61.04 -13.81
N ASP A 25 -5.98 -60.84 -14.16
CA ASP A 25 -7.10 -61.53 -13.50
C ASP A 25 -7.47 -62.84 -14.19
N LYS A 26 -7.40 -62.87 -15.53
CA LYS A 26 -7.77 -64.05 -16.34
C LYS A 26 -6.59 -64.89 -16.83
N GLY A 27 -5.36 -64.50 -16.49
CA GLY A 27 -4.13 -65.24 -16.82
C GLY A 27 -3.88 -65.45 -18.32
N MET A 28 -4.45 -64.60 -19.20
CA MET A 28 -4.24 -64.77 -20.65
C MET A 28 -2.80 -64.41 -21.04
N THR A 29 -2.25 -65.20 -21.97
CA THR A 29 -0.92 -64.89 -22.53
C THR A 29 -0.97 -63.61 -23.36
N GLN A 30 0.11 -62.84 -23.31
CA GLN A 30 0.22 -61.53 -23.97
C GLN A 30 -0.03 -61.60 -25.49
N ARG A 31 0.33 -62.74 -26.10
CA ARG A 31 0.06 -63.06 -27.51
C ARG A 31 -1.44 -63.21 -27.79
N LYS A 32 -2.16 -63.93 -26.94
CA LYS A 32 -3.62 -64.12 -27.06
C LYS A 32 -4.37 -62.79 -26.87
N VAL A 33 -3.89 -61.93 -25.98
CA VAL A 33 -4.43 -60.57 -25.76
C VAL A 33 -4.12 -59.65 -26.95
N SER A 34 -2.92 -59.75 -27.52
CA SER A 34 -2.52 -59.04 -28.75
C SER A 34 -3.45 -59.37 -29.92
N GLU A 35 -3.75 -60.66 -30.12
CA GLU A 35 -4.67 -61.14 -31.16
C GLU A 35 -6.13 -60.73 -30.88
N SER A 36 -6.59 -60.85 -29.63
CA SER A 36 -7.99 -60.53 -29.24
C SER A 36 -8.34 -59.05 -29.37
N PHE A 37 -7.38 -58.16 -29.06
CA PHE A 37 -7.59 -56.70 -29.10
C PHE A 37 -6.98 -56.04 -30.34
N GLY A 38 -6.38 -56.81 -31.26
CA GLY A 38 -5.71 -56.29 -32.46
C GLY A 38 -4.58 -55.30 -32.14
N LEU A 39 -3.91 -55.47 -31.00
CA LEU A 39 -2.79 -54.63 -30.55
C LEU A 39 -1.47 -55.30 -30.90
N SER A 40 -0.41 -54.53 -31.17
CA SER A 40 0.93 -55.14 -31.30
C SER A 40 1.39 -55.68 -29.94
N GLU A 41 2.07 -56.84 -29.93
CA GLU A 41 2.62 -57.42 -28.69
C GLU A 41 3.50 -56.42 -27.92
N ARG A 42 4.24 -55.56 -28.63
CA ARG A 42 5.05 -54.49 -28.02
C ARG A 42 4.19 -53.50 -27.22
N THR A 43 3.00 -53.19 -27.72
CA THR A 43 2.06 -52.28 -27.03
C THR A 43 1.48 -52.94 -25.79
N VAL A 44 1.09 -54.22 -25.88
CA VAL A 44 0.60 -55.02 -24.75
C VAL A 44 1.68 -55.12 -23.67
N ARG A 45 2.92 -55.47 -24.04
CA ARG A 45 4.08 -55.50 -23.13
C ARG A 45 4.32 -54.14 -22.46
N ARG A 46 4.20 -53.03 -23.19
CA ARG A 46 4.38 -51.68 -22.64
C ARG A 46 3.30 -51.31 -21.63
N ILE A 47 2.04 -51.69 -21.88
CA ILE A 47 0.91 -51.46 -20.96
C ILE A 47 1.13 -52.28 -19.68
N ILE A 48 1.42 -53.56 -19.80
CA ILE A 48 1.69 -54.44 -18.64
C ILE A 48 2.89 -53.94 -17.84
N LYS A 49 3.98 -53.52 -18.50
CA LYS A 49 5.15 -52.98 -17.80
C LYS A 49 4.85 -51.70 -17.04
N ALA A 50 4.04 -50.80 -17.61
CA ALA A 50 3.60 -49.60 -16.92
C ALA A 50 2.75 -49.93 -15.70
N GLU A 51 1.85 -50.92 -15.82
CA GLU A 51 0.98 -51.37 -14.72
C GLU A 51 1.75 -52.07 -13.60
N LYS A 52 2.72 -52.93 -13.95
CA LYS A 52 3.62 -53.56 -12.97
C LYS A 52 4.43 -52.53 -12.19
N ASN A 53 4.89 -51.46 -12.85
CA ASN A 53 5.62 -50.39 -12.17
C ASN A 53 4.73 -49.69 -11.13
N ILE A 54 3.47 -49.38 -11.50
CA ILE A 54 2.47 -48.79 -10.59
C ILE A 54 2.20 -49.71 -9.39
N HIS A 55 1.94 -51.01 -9.63
CA HIS A 55 1.71 -52.00 -8.58
C HIS A 55 2.93 -52.25 -7.68
N SER A 56 4.15 -52.03 -8.17
CA SER A 56 5.40 -52.14 -7.39
C SER A 56 5.73 -50.89 -6.56
N GLY A 57 4.85 -49.89 -6.51
CA GLY A 57 5.07 -48.65 -5.76
C GLY A 57 6.06 -47.68 -6.42
N LEU A 58 6.47 -47.95 -7.67
CA LEU A 58 7.30 -47.05 -8.46
C LEU A 58 6.38 -46.13 -9.27
N GLU A 59 6.13 -44.94 -8.75
CA GLU A 59 5.41 -43.87 -9.44
C GLU A 59 5.94 -43.74 -10.89
N PRO A 60 5.08 -43.82 -11.91
CA PRO A 60 5.52 -43.73 -13.29
C PRO A 60 6.11 -42.34 -13.53
N ALA A 61 7.43 -42.28 -13.75
CA ALA A 61 8.14 -41.03 -14.01
C ALA A 61 7.38 -40.19 -15.05
N PRO A 62 7.11 -38.89 -14.76
CA PRO A 62 6.32 -38.05 -15.64
C PRO A 62 6.96 -38.05 -17.02
N LYS A 63 6.14 -38.23 -18.05
CA LYS A 63 6.61 -38.18 -19.44
C LYS A 63 7.34 -36.85 -19.62
N ARG A 64 8.67 -36.90 -19.82
CA ARG A 64 9.46 -35.72 -20.17
C ARG A 64 8.77 -35.05 -21.35
N ARG A 65 8.10 -33.92 -21.09
CA ARG A 65 7.48 -33.11 -22.15
C ARG A 65 8.63 -32.70 -23.06
N ARG A 66 8.65 -33.21 -24.29
CA ARG A 66 9.54 -32.74 -25.36
C ARG A 66 9.02 -31.39 -25.85
N GLY A 67 8.98 -30.40 -24.96
CA GLY A 67 8.77 -29.01 -25.33
C GLY A 67 10.05 -28.45 -25.93
N ALA A 68 9.92 -27.46 -26.82
CA ALA A 68 11.06 -26.66 -27.23
C ALA A 68 11.71 -26.04 -25.97
N LYS A 69 13.04 -26.07 -25.90
CA LYS A 69 13.77 -25.37 -24.82
C LYS A 69 13.43 -23.88 -24.89
N THR A 70 13.18 -23.26 -23.74
CA THR A 70 12.90 -21.83 -23.67
C THR A 70 14.13 -21.08 -24.17
N LYS A 71 13.94 -20.01 -24.96
CA LYS A 71 15.04 -19.13 -25.36
C LYS A 71 15.48 -18.20 -24.21
N LEU A 72 14.58 -17.94 -23.27
CA LEU A 72 14.84 -17.20 -22.05
C LEU A 72 15.35 -18.23 -21.02
N THR A 73 16.66 -18.31 -20.86
CA THR A 73 17.31 -19.18 -19.85
C THR A 73 17.23 -18.54 -18.47
N SER A 74 17.47 -19.32 -17.41
CA SER A 74 17.48 -18.82 -16.02
C SER A 74 18.48 -17.69 -15.79
N GLU A 75 19.58 -17.68 -16.54
CA GLU A 75 20.60 -16.63 -16.50
C GLU A 75 20.06 -15.30 -17.05
N ILE A 76 19.51 -15.32 -18.28
CA ILE A 76 18.87 -14.16 -18.91
C ILE A 76 17.74 -13.62 -18.03
N MET A 77 16.98 -14.54 -17.44
CA MET A 77 15.89 -14.22 -16.50
C MET A 77 16.41 -13.46 -15.29
N SER A 78 17.47 -13.96 -14.64
CA SER A 78 18.04 -13.34 -13.44
C SER A 78 18.62 -11.96 -13.74
N GLU A 79 19.32 -11.82 -14.86
CA GLU A 79 19.89 -10.55 -15.28
C GLU A 79 18.81 -9.51 -15.61
N LEU A 80 17.74 -9.94 -16.28
CA LEU A 80 16.59 -9.08 -16.55
C LEU A 80 15.91 -8.62 -15.25
N LEU A 81 15.85 -9.46 -14.22
CA LEU A 81 15.34 -9.07 -12.89
C LEU A 81 16.24 -8.02 -12.21
N PHE A 82 17.57 -8.20 -12.23
CA PHE A 82 18.51 -7.19 -11.73
C PHE A 82 18.38 -5.85 -12.48
N LYS A 83 18.16 -5.93 -13.80
CA LYS A 83 17.91 -4.75 -14.62
C LYS A 83 16.60 -4.06 -14.21
N LEU A 84 15.56 -4.82 -13.92
CA LEU A 84 14.27 -4.30 -13.44
C LEU A 84 14.34 -3.68 -12.05
N GLU A 85 15.14 -4.24 -11.15
CA GLU A 85 15.38 -3.66 -9.84
C GLU A 85 16.01 -2.26 -9.95
N ARG A 86 16.93 -2.08 -10.90
CA ARG A 86 17.57 -0.78 -11.19
C ARG A 86 16.66 0.16 -11.99
N GLN A 87 15.77 -0.37 -12.82
CA GLN A 87 14.91 0.39 -13.73
C GLN A 87 13.48 -0.18 -13.72
N PRO A 88 12.70 0.05 -12.64
CA PRO A 88 11.39 -0.58 -12.45
C PRO A 88 10.32 -0.11 -13.44
N ASN A 89 10.58 0.95 -14.20
CA ASN A 89 9.68 1.53 -15.20
C ASN A 89 9.87 0.95 -16.62
N MET A 90 10.72 -0.04 -16.81
CA MET A 90 10.93 -0.65 -18.12
C MET A 90 9.64 -1.28 -18.66
N THR A 91 9.27 -0.98 -19.90
CA THR A 91 8.14 -1.66 -20.54
C THR A 91 8.54 -3.06 -21.00
N LEU A 92 7.57 -3.93 -21.31
CA LEU A 92 7.85 -5.23 -21.93
C LEU A 92 8.61 -5.08 -23.27
N SER A 93 8.40 -3.98 -23.99
CA SER A 93 9.14 -3.65 -25.21
C SER A 93 10.59 -3.30 -24.93
N ASP A 94 10.86 -2.55 -23.85
CA ASP A 94 12.23 -2.23 -23.41
C ASP A 94 12.98 -3.48 -22.98
N MET A 95 12.32 -4.39 -22.26
CA MET A 95 12.92 -5.66 -21.86
C MET A 95 13.24 -6.55 -23.07
N LYS A 96 12.35 -6.60 -24.05
CA LYS A 96 12.61 -7.31 -25.31
C LYS A 96 13.86 -6.77 -25.99
N ARG A 97 13.97 -5.45 -26.08
CA ARG A 97 15.15 -4.77 -26.64
C ARG A 97 16.41 -5.13 -25.84
N TYR A 98 16.36 -5.01 -24.52
CA TYR A 98 17.48 -5.35 -23.63
C TYR A 98 17.97 -6.80 -23.82
N VAL A 99 17.05 -7.76 -23.83
CA VAL A 99 17.39 -9.19 -24.01
C VAL A 99 17.98 -9.45 -25.40
N SER A 100 17.47 -8.76 -26.42
CA SER A 100 17.98 -8.89 -27.78
C SER A 100 19.38 -8.30 -27.95
N GLU A 101 19.64 -7.14 -27.34
CA GLU A 101 20.92 -6.45 -27.43
C GLU A 101 22.00 -7.13 -26.58
N THR A 102 21.65 -7.57 -25.37
CA THR A 102 22.62 -8.10 -24.39
C THR A 102 22.92 -9.58 -24.63
N HIS A 103 21.92 -10.38 -25.01
CA HIS A 103 22.05 -11.84 -25.12
C HIS A 103 21.90 -12.37 -26.54
N ALA A 104 21.72 -11.49 -27.54
CA ALA A 104 21.43 -11.88 -28.93
C ALA A 104 20.21 -12.82 -29.06
N VAL A 105 19.26 -12.75 -28.12
CA VAL A 105 18.07 -13.59 -28.08
C VAL A 105 16.83 -12.81 -28.52
N THR A 106 16.20 -13.27 -29.60
CA THR A 106 14.91 -12.73 -30.03
C THR A 106 13.75 -13.40 -29.28
N CYS A 107 12.93 -12.59 -28.62
CA CYS A 107 11.70 -13.02 -27.96
C CYS A 107 10.54 -12.04 -28.22
N THR A 108 9.32 -12.45 -27.89
CA THR A 108 8.13 -11.57 -27.95
C THR A 108 7.85 -10.94 -26.58
N PRO A 109 7.19 -9.77 -26.51
CA PRO A 109 6.77 -9.18 -25.23
C PRO A 109 5.92 -10.15 -24.39
N GLN A 110 5.10 -10.99 -25.04
CA GLN A 110 4.30 -12.02 -24.37
C GLN A 110 5.17 -13.12 -23.74
N SER A 111 6.33 -13.44 -24.34
CA SER A 111 7.27 -14.41 -23.76
C SER A 111 7.86 -13.89 -22.45
N ILE A 112 8.19 -12.60 -22.41
CA ILE A 112 8.67 -11.90 -21.21
C ILE A 112 7.56 -11.81 -20.15
N SER A 113 6.34 -11.45 -20.55
CA SER A 113 5.20 -11.42 -19.62
C SER A 113 4.93 -12.78 -18.97
N ARG A 114 4.94 -13.88 -19.74
CA ARG A 114 4.79 -15.24 -19.19
C ARG A 114 5.94 -15.61 -18.26
N MET A 115 7.16 -15.24 -18.60
CA MET A 115 8.34 -15.45 -17.77
C MET A 115 8.19 -14.73 -16.42
N LEU A 116 7.86 -13.43 -16.43
CA LEU A 116 7.62 -12.65 -15.21
C LEU A 116 6.50 -13.27 -14.37
N SER A 117 5.40 -13.68 -15.01
CA SER A 117 4.28 -14.34 -14.34
C SER A 117 4.68 -15.67 -13.71
N SER A 118 5.56 -16.45 -14.35
CA SER A 118 6.06 -17.71 -13.78
C SER A 118 7.01 -17.54 -12.60
N MET A 119 7.48 -16.31 -12.36
CA MET A 119 8.29 -15.92 -11.21
C MET A 119 7.48 -15.11 -10.19
N ASP A 120 6.15 -15.09 -10.34
CA ASP A 120 5.23 -14.32 -9.50
C ASP A 120 5.55 -12.81 -9.44
N VAL A 121 6.23 -12.27 -10.46
CA VAL A 121 6.52 -10.83 -10.57
C VAL A 121 5.27 -10.13 -11.08
N ASN A 122 4.63 -9.36 -10.19
CA ASN A 122 3.49 -8.52 -10.53
C ASN A 122 3.90 -7.05 -10.73
N TRP A 123 3.14 -6.36 -11.59
CA TRP A 123 3.31 -4.94 -11.85
C TRP A 123 2.42 -4.16 -10.91
N LYS A 124 3.02 -3.35 -10.04
CA LYS A 124 2.30 -2.32 -9.30
C LYS A 124 2.79 -0.97 -9.79
N THR A 125 1.87 -0.10 -10.19
CA THR A 125 2.20 1.30 -10.47
C THR A 125 2.85 1.89 -9.25
N THR A 126 4.14 2.21 -9.35
CA THR A 126 4.86 2.88 -8.26
C THR A 126 4.65 4.38 -8.43
N LEU A 127 4.17 5.06 -7.39
CA LEU A 127 4.11 6.51 -7.39
C LEU A 127 5.55 7.04 -7.47
N LYS A 128 5.83 7.88 -8.46
CA LYS A 128 7.13 8.56 -8.55
C LYS A 128 7.18 9.62 -7.47
N ILE A 129 8.11 9.46 -6.53
CA ILE A 129 8.40 10.49 -5.53
C ILE A 129 9.12 11.64 -6.24
N PRO A 130 8.64 12.89 -6.13
CA PRO A 130 9.32 14.03 -6.72
C PRO A 130 10.75 14.18 -6.17
N PRO A 131 11.78 14.49 -6.99
CA PRO A 131 13.16 14.59 -6.53
C PRO A 131 13.36 15.60 -5.39
N HIS A 132 12.62 16.72 -5.41
CA HIS A 132 12.71 17.76 -4.40
C HIS A 132 12.36 17.26 -2.98
N TRP A 133 11.57 16.18 -2.84
CA TRP A 133 11.23 15.60 -1.54
C TRP A 133 12.44 15.00 -0.80
N ASN A 134 13.53 14.74 -1.52
CA ASN A 134 14.75 14.15 -1.00
C ASN A 134 15.93 15.14 -1.00
N GLU A 135 15.64 16.44 -1.09
CA GLU A 135 16.66 17.47 -0.86
C GLU A 135 17.19 17.42 0.58
N ILE A 136 18.47 17.78 0.75
CA ILE A 136 19.19 17.57 2.02
C ILE A 136 18.61 18.38 3.17
N ASN A 137 18.06 19.57 2.90
CA ASN A 137 17.35 20.40 3.87
C ASN A 137 16.10 19.69 4.40
N ILE A 138 15.26 19.14 3.53
CA ILE A 138 14.04 18.40 3.92
C ILE A 138 14.41 17.14 4.71
N LEU A 139 15.47 16.43 4.29
CA LEU A 139 15.95 15.26 5.04
C LEU A 139 16.40 15.64 6.46
N ARG A 140 17.10 16.77 6.62
CA ARG A 140 17.49 17.29 7.93
C ARG A 140 16.30 17.70 8.78
N GLU A 141 15.31 18.38 8.20
CA GLU A 141 14.07 18.71 8.93
C GLU A 141 13.34 17.47 9.42
N ARG A 142 13.28 16.39 8.61
CA ARG A 142 12.71 15.10 9.02
C ARG A 142 13.50 14.46 10.16
N HIS A 143 14.83 14.48 10.07
CA HIS A 143 15.69 14.01 11.14
C HIS A 143 15.41 14.76 12.44
N ASP A 144 15.45 16.09 12.40
CA ASP A 144 15.29 16.93 13.57
C ASP A 144 13.90 16.78 14.20
N PHE A 145 12.86 16.65 13.37
CA PHE A 145 11.51 16.31 13.80
C PHE A 145 11.48 14.99 14.57
N VAL A 146 12.08 13.92 14.03
CA VAL A 146 12.10 12.61 14.71
C VAL A 146 12.92 12.63 15.99
N VAL A 147 14.04 13.37 16.03
CA VAL A 147 14.83 13.52 17.26
C VAL A 147 14.02 14.24 18.34
N ARG A 148 13.25 15.29 17.99
CA ARG A 148 12.32 15.94 18.94
C ARG A 148 11.29 14.95 19.48
N ARG A 149 10.73 14.08 18.63
CA ARG A 149 9.79 13.03 19.08
C ARG A 149 10.40 12.03 20.06
N ALA A 150 11.71 11.78 20.00
CA ALA A 150 12.39 10.96 21.00
C ALA A 150 12.54 11.66 22.36
N ILE A 151 12.58 13.00 22.38
CA ILE A 151 12.61 13.83 23.59
C ILE A 151 11.22 13.91 24.23
N ASP A 152 10.17 13.96 23.41
CA ASP A 152 8.77 14.08 23.82
C ASP A 152 8.13 12.77 24.35
N VAL A 153 8.91 11.82 24.85
CA VAL A 153 8.42 10.47 25.23
C VAL A 153 7.29 10.48 26.27
N ASP A 154 7.29 11.48 27.17
CA ASP A 154 6.29 11.63 28.22
C ASP A 154 5.11 12.54 27.81
N LYS A 155 5.12 13.06 26.59
CA LYS A 155 4.07 13.94 26.08
C LYS A 155 3.12 13.17 25.15
N GLN A 156 1.86 13.58 25.18
CA GLN A 156 0.85 13.18 24.22
C GLN A 156 1.04 13.97 22.92
N LEU A 157 1.42 13.27 21.87
CA LEU A 157 1.50 13.82 20.53
C LEU A 157 0.10 13.92 19.93
N ILE A 158 -0.27 15.11 19.45
CA ILE A 158 -1.58 15.40 18.84
C ILE A 158 -1.36 15.93 17.43
N PHE A 159 -1.57 15.09 16.43
CA PHE A 159 -1.46 15.48 15.02
C PHE A 159 -2.75 16.15 14.57
N VAL A 160 -2.62 17.29 13.89
CA VAL A 160 -3.73 18.07 13.35
C VAL A 160 -3.57 18.20 11.84
N GLY A 161 -4.67 18.00 11.13
CA GLY A 161 -4.71 18.05 9.67
C GLY A 161 -6.14 18.10 9.16
N ASP A 162 -6.28 18.26 7.86
CA ASP A 162 -7.57 18.40 7.20
C ASP A 162 -7.67 17.50 5.97
N THR A 163 -8.89 17.09 5.65
CA THR A 163 -9.15 16.32 4.43
C THR A 163 -10.52 16.59 3.85
N GLY A 164 -10.59 16.67 2.52
CA GLY A 164 -11.84 16.82 1.77
C GLY A 164 -12.51 15.49 1.47
N PHE A 165 -13.84 15.48 1.58
CA PHE A 165 -14.75 14.40 1.22
C PHE A 165 -15.70 14.87 0.11
N ASP A 166 -15.67 14.16 -1.02
CA ASP A 166 -16.52 14.42 -2.18
C ASP A 166 -17.71 13.46 -2.16
N LEU A 167 -18.92 13.93 -2.52
CA LEU A 167 -20.07 13.03 -2.65
C LEU A 167 -19.88 11.97 -3.77
N ASN A 168 -19.04 12.26 -4.77
CA ASN A 168 -18.74 11.35 -5.87
C ASN A 168 -17.38 10.68 -5.70
N PHE A 169 -17.30 9.71 -4.80
CA PHE A 169 -16.05 8.98 -4.59
C PHE A 169 -15.72 7.94 -5.67
N ASN A 170 -16.70 7.56 -6.49
CA ASN A 170 -16.56 6.46 -7.43
C ASN A 170 -16.25 6.98 -8.83
N ARG A 171 -15.09 6.56 -9.35
CA ARG A 171 -14.88 6.49 -10.79
C ARG A 171 -15.75 5.34 -11.29
N SER A 172 -16.52 5.53 -12.36
CA SER A 172 -17.22 4.42 -13.01
C SER A 172 -16.18 3.41 -13.51
N GLN A 173 -15.94 2.35 -12.74
CA GLN A 173 -15.30 1.15 -13.24
C GLN A 173 -16.41 0.12 -13.33
N ASP A 174 -17.05 0.07 -14.50
CA ASP A 174 -17.97 -1.01 -14.82
C ASP A 174 -17.14 -2.25 -15.14
N PRO A 175 -17.12 -3.27 -14.27
CA PRO A 175 -16.33 -4.48 -14.50
C PRO A 175 -16.97 -5.40 -15.54
N SER A 176 -18.23 -5.13 -15.94
CA SER A 176 -19.03 -6.04 -16.77
C SER A 176 -18.91 -5.80 -18.27
N CYS A 177 -18.30 -4.69 -18.69
CA CYS A 177 -18.25 -4.30 -20.08
C CYS A 177 -16.86 -4.56 -20.69
N SER A 178 -16.59 -5.80 -21.09
CA SER A 178 -15.46 -6.09 -21.98
C SER A 178 -15.67 -5.53 -23.40
N GLU A 179 -16.87 -5.03 -23.73
CA GLU A 179 -17.21 -4.52 -25.06
C GLU A 179 -17.84 -3.12 -25.10
N GLN A 180 -18.47 -2.61 -24.04
CA GLN A 180 -18.82 -1.18 -23.97
C GLN A 180 -17.66 -0.36 -23.42
N GLY A 181 -17.26 0.68 -24.15
CA GLY A 181 -16.19 1.59 -23.75
C GLY A 181 -16.40 2.17 -22.36
N ALA A 182 -15.31 2.37 -21.62
CA ALA A 182 -15.34 2.99 -20.29
C ALA A 182 -16.15 4.29 -20.32
N SER A 183 -17.20 4.37 -19.50
CA SER A 183 -17.98 5.60 -19.42
C SER A 183 -17.13 6.66 -18.73
N LEU A 184 -16.98 7.82 -19.39
CA LEU A 184 -16.34 8.97 -18.78
C LEU A 184 -17.28 9.53 -17.72
N SER A 185 -17.07 9.18 -16.44
CA SER A 185 -17.72 9.89 -15.35
C SER A 185 -17.13 11.30 -15.30
N LEU A 186 -17.84 12.29 -15.86
CA LEU A 186 -17.59 13.69 -15.54
C LEU A 186 -17.81 13.82 -14.03
N VAL A 187 -16.73 14.02 -13.26
CA VAL A 187 -16.84 14.29 -11.82
C VAL A 187 -17.59 15.62 -11.71
N PRO A 188 -18.87 15.62 -11.31
CA PRO A 188 -19.61 16.85 -11.18
C PRO A 188 -18.96 17.66 -10.05
N ARG A 189 -18.92 18.98 -10.18
CA ARG A 189 -18.52 19.89 -9.08
C ARG A 189 -19.60 19.81 -7.98
N THR A 190 -19.55 18.75 -7.19
CA THR A 190 -20.46 18.52 -6.08
C THR A 190 -19.96 19.16 -4.80
N SER A 191 -20.89 19.38 -3.86
CA SER A 191 -20.56 19.96 -2.56
C SER A 191 -19.56 19.09 -1.81
N GLN A 192 -18.37 19.61 -1.51
CA GLN A 192 -17.34 18.93 -0.71
C GLN A 192 -17.52 19.23 0.77
N ALA A 193 -17.32 18.25 1.65
CA ALA A 193 -17.21 18.46 3.08
C ALA A 193 -15.74 18.36 3.50
N THR A 194 -15.26 19.32 4.30
CA THR A 194 -13.88 19.29 4.81
C THR A 194 -13.92 18.92 6.29
N LEU A 195 -13.21 17.86 6.64
CA LEU A 195 -12.97 17.47 8.03
C LEU A 195 -11.63 18.06 8.47
N ILE A 196 -11.62 18.79 9.57
CA ILE A 196 -10.39 19.06 10.33
C ILE A 196 -10.39 18.10 11.52
N GLY A 197 -9.30 17.36 11.70
CA GLY A 197 -9.15 16.38 12.77
C GLY A 197 -7.90 16.64 13.59
N ALA A 198 -8.00 16.35 14.89
CA ALA A 198 -6.89 16.27 15.82
C ALA A 198 -6.87 14.87 16.44
N MET A 199 -5.80 14.11 16.24
CA MET A 199 -5.69 12.71 16.68
C MET A 199 -4.46 12.48 17.56
N SER A 200 -4.65 11.70 18.62
CA SER A 200 -3.58 11.18 19.48
C SER A 200 -3.61 9.65 19.49
N THR A 201 -2.73 9.04 20.28
CA THR A 201 -2.70 7.58 20.50
C THR A 201 -3.99 7.01 21.09
N SER A 202 -4.85 7.82 21.71
CA SER A 202 -6.16 7.40 22.21
C SER A 202 -7.28 7.53 21.18
N GLY A 203 -7.01 8.06 19.98
CA GLY A 203 -7.99 8.35 18.94
C GLY A 203 -8.17 9.84 18.69
N TYR A 204 -9.26 10.19 18.00
CA TYR A 204 -9.61 11.58 17.71
C TYR A 204 -9.94 12.33 19.00
N VAL A 205 -9.13 13.34 19.31
CA VAL A 205 -9.29 14.21 20.49
C VAL A 205 -10.29 15.32 20.19
N TYR A 206 -10.26 15.83 18.97
CA TYR A 206 -11.19 16.85 18.50
C TYR A 206 -11.34 16.78 16.98
N HIS A 207 -12.51 17.13 16.46
CA HIS A 207 -12.73 17.26 15.03
C HIS A 207 -13.87 18.25 14.76
N GLU A 208 -13.82 18.88 13.60
CA GLU A 208 -14.87 19.76 13.10
C GLU A 208 -15.09 19.48 11.61
N ILE A 209 -16.35 19.51 11.17
CA ILE A 209 -16.68 19.46 9.75
C ILE A 209 -17.03 20.87 9.31
N ILE A 210 -16.19 21.45 8.47
CA ILE A 210 -16.34 22.81 7.97
C ILE A 210 -17.32 22.85 6.80
N ASN A 211 -18.02 23.96 6.69
CA ASN A 211 -19.07 24.22 5.70
C ASN A 211 -20.26 23.25 5.79
N PRO A 212 -20.81 22.89 6.96
CA PRO A 212 -21.91 21.92 7.05
C PRO A 212 -23.11 22.30 6.16
N ASP A 213 -23.35 23.61 5.99
CA ASP A 213 -24.51 24.18 5.29
C ASP A 213 -24.35 24.27 3.76
N GLY A 214 -23.19 23.89 3.21
CA GLY A 214 -22.96 23.84 1.75
C GLY A 214 -22.85 25.20 1.02
N LYS A 215 -22.86 26.33 1.74
CA LYS A 215 -22.87 27.69 1.14
C LYS A 215 -21.50 28.20 0.70
N ARG A 216 -20.40 27.70 1.30
CA ARG A 216 -19.03 28.08 0.92
C ARG A 216 -18.49 27.10 -0.13
N VAL A 217 -18.17 27.64 -1.31
CA VAL A 217 -17.44 26.96 -2.39
C VAL A 217 -15.92 26.99 -2.14
N THR A 218 -15.49 27.84 -1.22
CA THR A 218 -14.08 28.04 -0.86
C THR A 218 -13.64 27.01 0.17
N GLY A 219 -12.41 26.51 0.00
CA GLY A 219 -11.77 25.57 0.91
C GLY A 219 -11.56 26.13 2.33
N LEU A 220 -10.86 25.36 3.15
CA LEU A 220 -10.51 25.73 4.52
C LEU A 220 -9.69 27.03 4.54
N SER A 221 -10.18 28.06 5.24
CA SER A 221 -9.43 29.31 5.40
C SER A 221 -8.43 29.21 6.57
N ARG A 222 -7.43 30.10 6.58
CA ARG A 222 -6.49 30.22 7.68
C ARG A 222 -7.22 30.53 8.99
N GLU A 223 -8.21 31.41 8.95
CA GLU A 223 -9.00 31.81 10.12
C GLU A 223 -9.80 30.63 10.69
N ASP A 224 -10.38 29.79 9.83
CA ASP A 224 -11.08 28.57 10.26
C ASP A 224 -10.09 27.60 10.96
N TYR A 225 -8.86 27.47 10.44
CA TYR A 225 -7.82 26.62 11.03
C TYR A 225 -7.28 27.19 12.36
N GLU A 226 -7.06 28.50 12.43
CA GLU A 226 -6.65 29.18 13.67
C GLU A 226 -7.71 29.03 14.77
N GLU A 227 -8.99 29.21 14.43
CA GLU A 227 -10.09 29.02 15.39
C GLU A 227 -10.18 27.58 15.89
N PHE A 228 -10.00 26.59 14.99
CA PHE A 228 -9.94 25.19 15.36
C PHE A 228 -8.82 24.91 16.38
N LEU A 229 -7.61 25.43 16.14
CA LEU A 229 -6.47 25.25 17.06
C LEU A 229 -6.71 25.90 18.43
N ILE A 230 -7.31 27.10 18.46
CA ILE A 230 -7.66 27.76 19.72
C ILE A 230 -8.66 26.91 20.50
N ARG A 231 -9.71 26.40 19.86
CA ARG A 231 -10.69 25.50 20.50
C ARG A 231 -10.04 24.21 20.96
N LEU A 232 -9.14 23.62 20.17
CA LEU A 232 -8.37 22.44 20.54
C LEU A 232 -7.54 22.68 21.81
N SER A 233 -6.88 23.84 21.93
CA SER A 233 -6.05 24.18 23.10
C SER A 233 -6.84 24.14 24.42
N THR A 234 -8.15 24.42 24.38
CA THR A 234 -9.03 24.36 25.55
C THR A 234 -9.46 22.94 25.95
N LYS A 235 -9.17 21.95 25.10
CA LYS A 235 -9.62 20.55 25.26
C LYS A 235 -8.49 19.59 25.65
N ILE A 236 -7.26 20.07 25.71
CA ILE A 236 -6.06 19.26 25.91
C ILE A 236 -5.26 19.74 27.12
N ASP A 237 -4.45 18.86 27.70
CA ASP A 237 -3.56 19.23 28.80
C ASP A 237 -2.30 19.92 28.23
N SER A 238 -2.29 21.26 28.29
CA SER A 238 -1.21 22.09 27.76
C SER A 238 0.19 21.74 28.27
N ARG A 239 0.32 21.10 29.44
CA ARG A 239 1.63 20.69 30.00
C ARG A 239 2.12 19.35 29.47
N ARG A 240 1.21 18.52 28.98
CA ARG A 240 1.48 17.13 28.59
C ARG A 240 1.21 16.89 27.12
N SER A 241 0.89 17.91 26.33
CA SER A 241 0.57 17.76 24.92
C SER A 241 1.50 18.57 24.02
N VAL A 242 1.86 17.98 22.89
CA VAL A 242 2.47 18.68 21.75
C VAL A 242 1.50 18.61 20.58
N VAL A 243 1.09 19.77 20.08
CA VAL A 243 0.25 19.86 18.88
C VAL A 243 1.15 19.92 17.65
N ILE A 244 0.94 19.02 16.70
CA ILE A 244 1.76 18.90 15.49
C ILE A 244 0.89 19.27 14.29
N VAL A 245 1.28 20.31 13.56
CA VAL A 245 0.52 20.87 12.42
C VAL A 245 1.38 20.95 11.16
N GLU A 246 0.76 21.05 9.99
CA GLU A 246 1.47 21.46 8.78
C GLU A 246 1.63 22.98 8.76
N ARG A 247 2.88 23.47 8.70
CA ARG A 247 3.17 24.92 8.80
C ARG A 247 2.52 25.72 7.67
N ALA A 248 2.47 25.17 6.47
CA ALA A 248 1.84 25.81 5.31
C ALA A 248 0.36 26.16 5.55
N LYS A 249 -0.34 25.46 6.45
CA LYS A 249 -1.74 25.74 6.82
C LYS A 249 -1.90 27.00 7.66
N LEU A 250 -0.80 27.49 8.24
CA LEU A 250 -0.75 28.73 9.02
C LEU A 250 -0.21 29.92 8.20
N ALA A 251 0.40 29.67 7.04
CA ALA A 251 0.88 30.71 6.14
C ALA A 251 -0.29 31.30 5.34
N GLY A 252 -0.40 32.63 5.30
CA GLY A 252 -1.39 33.41 4.55
C GLY A 252 -1.14 33.49 3.04
N GLY A 253 -0.62 32.42 2.42
CA GLY A 253 -0.52 32.30 0.96
C GLY A 253 0.69 32.97 0.29
N LYS A 254 1.68 33.47 1.04
CA LYS A 254 2.99 33.86 0.49
C LYS A 254 4.07 32.91 1.01
N GLU A 255 4.26 31.82 0.25
CA GLU A 255 4.96 30.59 0.65
C GLU A 255 6.39 30.79 1.21
N GLU A 256 7.19 31.75 0.73
CA GLU A 256 8.62 31.79 1.10
C GLU A 256 8.98 32.71 2.29
N GLU A 257 8.16 33.71 2.63
CA GLU A 257 8.47 34.65 3.74
C GLU A 257 7.72 34.35 5.05
N GLU A 258 6.67 33.53 5.01
CA GLU A 258 5.85 33.21 6.19
C GLU A 258 6.29 31.93 6.90
N GLU A 259 6.98 30.99 6.22
CA GLU A 259 7.38 29.72 6.83
C GLU A 259 8.45 29.87 7.93
N THR A 260 9.20 30.97 7.97
CA THR A 260 10.18 31.22 9.04
C THR A 260 9.70 32.22 10.09
N ARG A 261 8.49 32.76 9.95
CA ARG A 261 7.98 33.74 10.92
C ARG A 261 7.57 33.04 12.22
N PRO A 262 7.87 33.65 13.38
CA PRO A 262 7.35 33.19 14.65
C PRO A 262 5.82 33.16 14.64
N LEU A 263 5.25 32.34 15.52
CA LEU A 263 3.82 32.40 15.81
C LEU A 263 3.42 33.79 16.29
N GLU A 264 2.45 34.40 15.60
CA GLU A 264 1.94 35.74 15.88
C GLU A 264 0.43 35.71 16.21
N GLY A 265 -0.07 36.84 16.70
CA GLY A 265 -1.50 37.05 16.94
C GLY A 265 -2.09 36.12 18.00
N ARG A 266 -3.34 35.70 17.77
CA ARG A 266 -4.11 34.90 18.74
C ARG A 266 -3.47 33.55 19.03
N LEU A 267 -2.84 32.90 18.05
CA LEU A 267 -2.20 31.60 18.30
C LEU A 267 -1.02 31.73 19.27
N ALA A 268 -0.28 32.85 19.24
CA ALA A 268 0.84 33.09 20.15
C ALA A 268 0.40 33.22 21.62
N GLU A 269 -0.88 33.50 21.89
CA GLU A 269 -1.43 33.55 23.25
C GLU A 269 -1.65 32.14 23.83
N HIS A 270 -1.96 31.17 22.96
CA HIS A 270 -2.31 29.79 23.33
C HIS A 270 -1.16 28.80 23.16
N PHE A 271 -0.25 29.07 22.22
CA PHE A 271 0.81 28.15 21.81
C PHE A 271 2.21 28.74 21.95
N ARG A 272 3.17 27.86 22.21
CA ARG A 272 4.60 28.17 22.23
C ARG A 272 5.32 27.27 21.21
N GLU A 273 6.11 27.88 20.33
CA GLU A 273 6.97 27.17 19.39
C GLU A 273 8.03 26.34 20.12
N PRO A 274 8.52 25.25 19.50
CA PRO A 274 9.48 24.38 20.13
C PRO A 274 10.84 25.09 20.19
N ASP A 275 11.58 24.86 21.27
CA ASP A 275 12.96 25.33 21.35
C ASP A 275 13.79 24.68 20.23
N SER A 276 14.83 25.37 19.74
CA SER A 276 15.68 24.81 18.69
C SER A 276 16.28 23.48 19.16
N LEU A 277 16.49 22.54 18.22
CA LEU A 277 17.05 21.23 18.59
C LEU A 277 18.41 21.37 19.27
N ALA A 278 19.23 22.33 18.83
CA ALA A 278 20.51 22.65 19.48
C ALA A 278 20.31 23.08 20.95
N SER A 279 19.28 23.89 21.25
CA SER A 279 18.93 24.29 22.62
C SER A 279 18.47 23.10 23.45
N LEU A 280 17.61 22.24 22.89
CA LEU A 280 17.09 21.03 23.57
C LEU A 280 18.21 20.03 23.89
N LEU A 281 19.22 19.90 23.03
CA LEU A 281 20.35 18.98 23.21
C LEU A 281 21.50 19.59 24.03
N SER A 282 21.50 20.92 24.23
CA SER A 282 22.54 21.59 25.01
C SER A 282 22.34 21.34 26.51
N SER A 283 23.31 20.69 27.15
CA SER A 283 23.32 20.39 28.60
C SER A 283 23.50 21.63 29.49
N THR A 284 23.48 22.85 28.93
CA THR A 284 23.62 24.09 29.70
C THR A 284 22.29 24.44 30.34
N HIS A 285 22.10 23.99 31.58
CA HIS A 285 21.09 24.56 32.47
C HIS A 285 21.23 26.09 32.48
N PRO A 286 20.16 26.86 32.22
CA PRO A 286 20.19 28.28 32.54
C PRO A 286 20.48 28.42 34.04
N PRO A 287 21.31 29.40 34.47
CA PRO A 287 21.40 29.70 35.88
C PRO A 287 20.00 30.05 36.37
N VAL A 288 19.62 29.47 37.51
CA VAL A 288 18.36 29.74 38.21
C VAL A 288 18.34 31.23 38.59
N GLY A 289 17.89 32.05 37.65
CA GLY A 289 17.60 33.46 37.85
C GLY A 289 16.29 33.55 38.60
N THR A 290 16.36 34.09 39.82
CA THR A 290 15.23 34.45 40.66
C THR A 290 14.36 35.49 39.95
N HIS A 291 13.41 35.04 39.13
CA HIS A 291 12.26 35.83 38.72
C HIS A 291 11.02 35.26 39.40
N HIS A 292 10.37 36.11 40.19
CA HIS A 292 9.06 35.85 40.77
C HIS A 292 8.10 35.27 39.73
N PRO A 293 7.30 34.24 40.07
CA PRO A 293 6.30 33.71 39.17
C PRO A 293 5.16 34.72 39.07
N GLN A 294 5.24 35.64 38.11
CA GLN A 294 4.02 36.06 37.44
C GLN A 294 3.40 34.78 36.87
N ALA A 295 2.11 34.57 37.11
CA ALA A 295 1.37 33.42 36.60
C ALA A 295 1.43 33.45 35.06
N SER A 296 2.49 32.86 34.50
CA SER A 296 2.64 32.70 33.07
C SER A 296 1.53 31.76 32.64
N ILE A 297 0.66 32.26 31.77
CA ILE A 297 -0.34 31.44 31.10
C ILE A 297 0.42 30.27 30.48
N ILE A 298 0.09 29.05 30.92
CA ILE A 298 0.73 27.83 30.42
C ILE A 298 0.28 27.68 28.97
N LYS A 299 1.21 27.90 28.05
CA LYS A 299 0.97 27.71 26.62
C LYS A 299 1.19 26.26 26.25
N THR A 300 0.37 25.76 25.33
CA THR A 300 0.55 24.42 24.77
C THR A 300 1.73 24.46 23.81
N GLU A 301 2.55 23.42 23.79
CA GLU A 301 3.61 23.32 22.81
C GLU A 301 3.05 23.00 21.42
N ILE A 302 3.57 23.66 20.39
CA ILE A 302 3.25 23.37 19.00
C ILE A 302 4.55 23.07 18.24
N ASP A 303 4.52 22.09 17.35
CA ASP A 303 5.60 21.75 16.44
C ASP A 303 5.03 21.52 15.04
N TYR A 304 5.92 21.39 14.06
CA TYR A 304 5.56 21.42 12.65
C TYR A 304 5.99 20.13 11.97
N LEU A 305 5.10 19.58 11.14
CA LEU A 305 5.46 18.54 10.19
C LEU A 305 6.49 19.10 9.19
N PRO A 306 7.58 18.37 8.90
CA PRO A 306 8.51 18.74 7.85
C PRO A 306 7.80 18.86 6.49
N ALA A 307 8.34 19.70 5.61
CA ALA A 307 7.79 19.87 4.27
C ALA A 307 7.65 18.52 3.54
N CYS A 308 6.58 18.36 2.77
CA CYS A 308 6.29 17.15 1.98
C CYS A 308 6.34 15.84 2.81
N SER A 309 5.97 15.89 4.09
CA SER A 309 6.14 14.75 5.02
C SER A 309 4.87 14.28 5.71
N GLY A 310 3.71 14.41 5.05
CA GLY A 310 2.43 13.94 5.57
C GLY A 310 2.42 12.44 5.97
N PHE A 311 3.30 11.61 5.39
CA PHE A 311 3.45 10.20 5.79
C PHE A 311 3.96 10.01 7.23
N LEU A 312 4.55 11.04 7.86
CA LEU A 312 4.94 11.03 9.27
C LEU A 312 3.77 11.33 10.22
N SER A 313 2.58 11.59 9.67
CA SER A 313 1.36 11.85 10.43
C SER A 313 0.46 10.61 10.44
N PRO A 314 0.23 9.98 11.61
CA PRO A 314 -0.75 8.91 11.74
C PRO A 314 -2.16 9.34 11.32
N LEU A 315 -2.47 10.64 11.47
CA LEU A 315 -3.77 11.21 11.08
C LEU A 315 -4.01 11.09 9.56
N GLU A 316 -2.99 11.25 8.72
CA GLU A 316 -3.13 11.08 7.27
C GLU A 316 -3.55 9.64 6.91
N ILE A 317 -3.02 8.65 7.63
CA ILE A 317 -3.43 7.24 7.46
C ILE A 317 -4.90 7.07 7.85
N SER A 318 -5.33 7.66 8.97
CA SER A 318 -6.73 7.60 9.40
C SER A 318 -7.70 8.27 8.42
N PHE A 319 -7.28 9.33 7.71
CA PHE A 319 -8.09 9.94 6.66
C PHE A 319 -8.28 9.02 5.47
N VAL A 320 -7.27 8.22 5.11
CA VAL A 320 -7.41 7.20 4.06
C VAL A 320 -8.42 6.13 4.48
N ASP A 321 -8.38 5.70 5.73
CA ASP A 321 -9.34 4.74 6.30
C ASP A 321 -10.77 5.28 6.27
N LEU A 322 -10.98 6.52 6.71
CA LEU A 322 -12.28 7.18 6.64
C LEU A 322 -12.81 7.24 5.21
N LYS A 323 -11.97 7.70 4.25
CA LYS A 323 -12.37 7.76 2.84
C LYS A 323 -12.71 6.38 2.29
N THR A 324 -11.96 5.36 2.67
CA THR A 324 -12.21 3.97 2.23
C THR A 324 -13.52 3.45 2.81
N HIS A 325 -13.78 3.69 4.10
CA HIS A 325 -15.02 3.31 4.75
C HIS A 325 -16.23 3.99 4.10
N ILE A 326 -16.19 5.30 3.93
CA ILE A 326 -17.28 6.07 3.29
C ILE A 326 -17.53 5.60 1.85
N LYS A 327 -16.46 5.27 1.11
CA LYS A 327 -16.56 4.69 -0.25
C LYS A 327 -17.24 3.34 -0.29
N SER A 328 -17.09 2.54 0.76
CA SER A 328 -17.59 1.17 0.83
C SER A 328 -19.05 1.06 1.27
N LEU A 329 -19.69 2.18 1.64
CA LEU A 329 -21.08 2.19 2.08
C LEU A 329 -22.03 1.79 0.94
N ASP A 330 -22.99 0.93 1.28
CA ASP A 330 -24.08 0.49 0.41
C ASP A 330 -25.42 0.68 1.15
N PRO A 331 -26.36 1.51 0.65
CA PRO A 331 -26.28 2.30 -0.58
C PRO A 331 -25.24 3.43 -0.51
N PRO A 332 -24.73 3.92 -1.67
CA PRO A 332 -23.80 5.05 -1.69
C PRO A 332 -24.45 6.33 -1.16
N ILE A 333 -23.63 7.25 -0.67
CA ILE A 333 -24.09 8.52 -0.13
C ILE A 333 -24.47 9.48 -1.26
N HIS A 334 -25.69 10.02 -1.21
CA HIS A 334 -26.19 10.98 -2.20
C HIS A 334 -26.36 12.39 -1.63
N GLU A 335 -26.52 12.50 -0.30
CA GLU A 335 -26.73 13.77 0.39
C GLU A 335 -25.59 14.12 1.35
N ARG A 336 -25.31 15.41 1.48
CA ARG A 336 -24.29 15.93 2.39
C ARG A 336 -24.60 15.66 3.86
N SER A 337 -25.86 15.74 4.27
CA SER A 337 -26.32 15.45 5.63
C SER A 337 -25.96 14.01 6.04
N GLN A 338 -26.16 13.06 5.12
CA GLN A 338 -25.77 11.67 5.28
C GLN A 338 -24.24 11.54 5.38
N LEU A 339 -23.48 12.25 4.52
CA LEU A 339 -22.01 12.27 4.61
C LEU A 339 -21.52 12.70 5.99
N ILE A 340 -22.05 13.81 6.53
CA ILE A 340 -21.69 14.33 7.85
C ILE A 340 -22.00 13.31 8.94
N LEU A 341 -23.20 12.70 8.90
CA LEU A 341 -23.61 11.68 9.86
C LEU A 341 -22.71 10.44 9.80
N HIS A 342 -22.45 9.93 8.60
CA HIS A 342 -21.60 8.76 8.40
C HIS A 342 -20.15 9.03 8.80
N LEU A 343 -19.61 10.22 8.52
CA LEU A 343 -18.27 10.60 8.96
C LEU A 343 -18.15 10.62 10.47
N THR A 344 -19.11 11.25 11.15
CA THR A 344 -19.13 11.33 12.62
C THR A 344 -19.19 9.93 13.23
N ASN A 345 -20.06 9.06 12.71
CA ASN A 345 -20.17 7.67 13.16
C ASN A 345 -18.90 6.85 12.85
N ALA A 346 -18.28 7.07 11.68
CA ALA A 346 -17.07 6.37 11.27
C ALA A 346 -15.88 6.73 12.17
N ILE A 347 -15.72 8.00 12.56
CA ILE A 347 -14.67 8.44 13.49
C ILE A 347 -14.79 7.66 14.81
N HIS A 348 -16.00 7.57 15.38
CA HIS A 348 -16.23 6.88 16.64
C HIS A 348 -16.10 5.35 16.56
N SER A 349 -16.52 4.74 15.45
CA SER A 349 -16.53 3.29 15.29
C SER A 349 -15.19 2.71 14.81
N LEU A 350 -14.48 3.42 13.94
CA LEU A 350 -13.23 2.93 13.35
C LEU A 350 -12.01 3.18 14.23
N PHE A 351 -12.01 4.23 15.05
CA PHE A 351 -10.83 4.63 15.82
C PHE A 351 -10.95 4.53 17.36
N PRO A 352 -11.65 3.52 17.94
CA PRO A 352 -11.41 3.17 19.34
C PRO A 352 -10.07 2.46 19.50
N ALA A 353 -9.55 2.41 20.73
CA ALA A 353 -8.37 1.62 21.05
C ALA A 353 -8.56 0.14 20.63
N PRO A 354 -7.52 -0.55 20.11
CA PRO A 354 -6.12 -0.13 20.03
C PRO A 354 -5.73 0.57 18.72
N LYS A 355 -6.65 0.74 17.76
CA LYS A 355 -6.30 1.14 16.39
C LYS A 355 -5.47 2.43 16.29
N PRO A 356 -5.81 3.54 16.98
CA PRO A 356 -5.01 4.76 16.91
C PRO A 356 -3.59 4.54 17.42
N GLN A 357 -3.41 3.79 18.52
CA GLN A 357 -2.09 3.43 19.04
C GLN A 357 -1.29 2.63 18.01
N ASP A 358 -1.92 1.71 17.28
CA ASP A 358 -1.26 0.92 16.23
C ASP A 358 -0.80 1.80 15.06
N LEU A 359 -1.59 2.81 14.66
CA LEU A 359 -1.18 3.78 13.64
C LEU A 359 0.06 4.58 14.08
N PHE A 360 0.08 5.06 15.31
CA PHE A 360 1.24 5.77 15.87
C PHE A 360 2.46 4.86 15.97
N ASN A 361 2.28 3.63 16.44
CA ASN A 361 3.34 2.63 16.52
C ASN A 361 3.90 2.29 15.14
N PHE A 362 3.06 2.15 14.12
CA PHE A 362 3.48 1.91 12.75
C PHE A 362 4.39 3.03 12.25
N VAL A 363 3.96 4.28 12.37
CA VAL A 363 4.77 5.44 11.94
C VAL A 363 6.11 5.48 12.71
N ALA A 364 6.08 5.30 14.03
CA ALA A 364 7.28 5.34 14.85
C ALA A 364 8.25 4.18 14.59
N LYS A 365 7.76 2.98 14.25
CA LYS A 365 8.60 1.79 14.02
C LYS A 365 9.10 1.69 12.58
N GLU A 366 8.25 2.00 11.61
CA GLU A 366 8.52 1.73 10.19
C GLU A 366 9.08 2.96 9.46
N LEU A 367 8.73 4.17 9.89
CA LEU A 367 9.05 5.40 9.15
C LEU A 367 10.12 6.23 9.85
N TYR A 368 10.03 6.42 11.17
CA TYR A 368 10.99 7.25 11.91
C TYR A 368 12.45 6.78 11.80
N PRO A 369 12.79 5.48 11.81
CA PRO A 369 14.19 5.06 11.67
C PRO A 369 14.83 5.50 10.34
N ASN A 370 14.05 5.54 9.25
CA ASN A 370 14.55 6.02 7.96
C ASN A 370 14.85 7.51 8.01
N CYS A 371 13.95 8.30 8.60
CA CYS A 371 14.14 9.74 8.78
C CYS A 371 15.31 10.07 9.74
N PHE A 372 15.46 9.30 10.82
CA PHE A 372 16.59 9.42 11.74
C PHE A 372 17.94 9.14 11.06
N ASN A 373 17.98 8.27 10.05
CA ASN A 373 19.20 7.99 9.29
C ASN A 373 19.39 8.90 8.06
N LEU A 374 18.58 9.97 7.92
CA LEU A 374 18.57 10.84 6.73
C LEU A 374 18.38 10.04 5.41
N ALA A 375 17.69 8.90 5.49
CA ALA A 375 17.51 8.04 4.33
C ALA A 375 16.55 8.70 3.33
N PRO A 376 16.89 8.72 2.03
CA PRO A 376 15.99 9.22 1.00
C PRO A 376 14.77 8.30 0.90
N ILE A 377 13.61 8.91 0.70
CA ILE A 377 12.37 8.15 0.54
C ILE A 377 12.34 7.57 -0.86
N SER A 378 12.08 6.27 -0.95
CA SER A 378 11.93 5.54 -2.20
C SER A 378 10.73 4.58 -2.13
N GLY A 379 10.07 4.35 -3.27
CA GLY A 379 8.93 3.42 -3.37
C GLY A 379 7.60 3.94 -2.80
N PRO A 380 6.61 3.07 -2.57
CA PRO A 380 5.32 3.47 -2.02
C PRO A 380 5.46 3.83 -0.53
N ILE A 381 5.42 5.13 -0.23
CA ILE A 381 5.65 5.73 1.10
C ILE A 381 4.59 5.33 2.12
N ILE A 382 3.35 5.15 1.69
CA ILE A 382 2.22 4.76 2.54
C ILE A 382 1.83 3.34 2.18
N LYS A 383 2.43 2.35 2.86
CA LYS A 383 1.83 1.03 2.96
C LYS A 383 0.96 1.05 4.21
N HIS A 384 -0.35 0.89 4.05
CA HIS A 384 -1.26 0.77 5.19
C HIS A 384 -0.79 -0.37 6.11
N PRO A 385 -0.90 -0.27 7.45
CA PRO A 385 -0.54 -1.36 8.37
C PRO A 385 -1.20 -2.70 7.99
N ASP A 386 -2.44 -2.65 7.47
CA ASP A 386 -3.16 -3.86 7.02
C ASP A 386 -2.57 -4.51 5.76
N ALA A 387 -1.70 -3.81 5.02
CA ALA A 387 -1.00 -4.38 3.87
C ALA A 387 0.05 -5.43 4.27
N PHE A 388 0.35 -5.58 5.57
CA PHE A 388 1.26 -6.57 6.13
C PHE A 388 0.56 -7.85 6.61
N GLN A 389 -0.76 -7.99 6.40
CA GLN A 389 -1.40 -9.28 6.59
C GLN A 389 -0.80 -10.29 5.62
N SER A 390 -0.09 -11.27 6.18
CA SER A 390 0.45 -12.39 5.41
C SER A 390 -0.72 -13.06 4.68
N PRO A 391 -0.59 -13.42 3.38
CA PRO A 391 -1.62 -14.19 2.74
C PRO A 391 -1.87 -15.47 3.56
N PRO A 392 -3.12 -15.94 3.69
CA PRO A 392 -3.38 -17.19 4.37
C PRO A 392 -2.53 -18.27 3.70
N LEU A 393 -1.76 -18.99 4.53
CA LEU A 393 -1.01 -20.17 4.10
C LEU A 393 -1.99 -21.08 3.36
N ARG A 394 -1.79 -21.22 2.05
CA ARG A 394 -2.54 -22.17 1.22
C ARG A 394 -1.92 -23.55 1.32
#